data_AF-A0A4Q2YPN2-F1
#
_entry.id   AF-A0A4Q2YPN2-F1
#
_cell.length_a   1.000
_cell.length_b   1.000
_cell.length_c   1.000
_cell.angle_alpha   90.00
_cell.angle_beta   90.00
_cell.angle_gamma   90.00
#
_symmetry.space_group_name_H-M   'P 1'
#
loop_
_entity.id
_entity.type
_entity.pdbx_description
1 polymer ?
#
loop_
_entity_poly.entity_id
_entity_poly.type
_entity_poly.pdbx_seq_one_letter_code
_entity_poly.pdbx_strand_id
1 'polypeptide(L)' 'MRPSGRAPDQMRPIGLETEFTIHAEGSVLVSFGNT' A
#
# COMPACT_ATOMS: atom_id res chain seq x y z
N MET A 1 -19.92 -0.61 12.63
CA MET A 1 -18.56 -0.06 12.91
C MET A 1 -17.53 -1.05 12.38
N ARG A 2 -16.52 -0.62 11.61
CA ARG A 2 -15.46 -1.54 11.13
C ARG A 2 -14.49 -1.85 12.28
N PRO A 3 -13.99 -3.10 12.43
CA PRO A 3 -13.03 -3.45 13.50
C PRO A 3 -11.74 -2.62 13.48
N SER A 4 -11.37 -2.11 12.30
CA SER A 4 -10.21 -1.25 12.12
C SER A 4 -10.42 0.21 12.54
N GLY A 5 -11.60 0.59 13.05
CA GLY A 5 -11.94 1.98 13.41
C GLY A 5 -12.13 2.96 12.25
N ARG A 6 -11.69 2.60 11.03
CA ARG A 6 -11.84 3.42 9.81
C ARG A 6 -13.30 3.67 9.41
N ALA A 7 -13.54 4.86 8.84
CA ALA A 7 -14.82 5.20 8.22
C ALA A 7 -15.11 4.30 7.00
N PRO A 8 -16.38 4.15 6.57
CA PRO A 8 -16.75 3.28 5.45
C PRO A 8 -16.04 3.62 4.13
N ASP A 9 -15.76 4.90 3.91
CA ASP A 9 -15.12 5.50 2.74
C ASP A 9 -13.62 5.77 2.93
N GLN A 10 -13.08 5.56 4.14
CA GLN A 10 -11.68 5.78 4.43
C GLN A 10 -10.80 4.63 3.93
N MET A 11 -9.85 4.96 3.05
CA MET A 11 -8.83 4.01 2.57
C MET A 11 -7.90 3.52 3.67
N ARG A 12 -7.24 2.38 3.43
CA ARG A 12 -6.09 1.92 4.24
C ARG A 12 -4.88 2.82 3.95
N PRO A 13 -3.85 2.85 4.82
CA PRO A 13 -2.57 3.46 4.48
C PRO A 13 -2.03 2.87 3.19
N ILE A 14 -1.55 3.71 2.29
CA ILE A 14 -0.96 3.31 1.01
C ILE A 14 0.54 3.63 1.08
N GLY A 15 1.37 2.63 0.86
CA GLY A 15 2.82 2.76 0.72
C GLY A 15 3.23 2.53 -0.74
N LEU A 16 4.12 3.37 -1.24
CA LEU A 16 4.73 3.23 -2.57
C LEU A 16 6.24 3.28 -2.39
N GLU A 17 6.90 2.13 -2.55
CA GLU A 17 8.36 2.03 -2.52
C GLU A 17 8.86 1.82 -3.95
N THR A 18 9.47 2.86 -4.51
CA THR A 18 10.03 2.83 -5.87
C THR A 18 11.37 2.12 -5.90
N GLU A 19 11.78 1.64 -7.07
CA GLU A 19 13.05 0.92 -7.30
C GLU A 19 13.18 -0.37 -6.48
N PHE A 20 12.05 -1.04 -6.20
CA PHE A 20 11.98 -2.22 -5.33
C PHE A 20 12.79 -3.44 -5.81
N THR A 21 12.85 -3.67 -7.12
CA THR A 21 13.67 -4.74 -7.72
C THR A 21 14.69 -4.18 -8.70
N ILE A 22 15.87 -4.80 -8.71
CA ILE A 22 17.06 -4.28 -9.40
C ILE A 22 17.13 -4.62 -10.90
N HIS A 23 16.37 -5.62 -11.35
CA HIS A 23 16.50 -6.14 -12.71
C HIS A 23 15.52 -5.49 -13.69
N ALA A 24 14.44 -4.91 -13.18
CA ALA A 24 13.46 -4.21 -14.00
C ALA A 24 13.92 -2.78 -14.25
N GLU A 25 13.65 -2.26 -15.46
CA GLU A 25 13.89 -0.85 -15.80
C GLU A 25 13.12 0.11 -14.88
N GLY A 26 11.96 -0.34 -14.37
CA GLY A 26 11.23 0.32 -13.30
C GLY A 26 10.48 -0.71 -12.46
N SER A 27 10.50 -0.51 -11.15
CA SER A 27 9.84 -1.40 -10.18
C SER A 27 9.29 -0.61 -9.01
N VAL A 28 8.14 -1.05 -8.49
CA VAL A 28 7.49 -0.44 -7.32
C VAL A 28 6.86 -1.55 -6.48
N LEU A 29 7.08 -1.53 -5.17
CA LEU A 29 6.27 -2.28 -4.21
C LEU A 29 5.15 -1.38 -3.69
N VAL A 30 3.92 -1.88 -3.76
CA VAL A 30 2.73 -1.19 -3.26
C VAL A 30 2.16 -1.93 -2.08
N SER A 31 1.88 -1.22 -0.99
CA SER A 31 1.25 -1.78 0.20
C SER A 31 -0.06 -1.07 0.54
N PHE A 32 -1.09 -1.83 0.91
CA PHE A 32 -2.43 -1.39 1.29
C PHE A 32 -2.76 -1.85 2.73
N GLY A 33 -2.25 -1.10 3.70
CA GLY A 33 -2.22 -1.56 5.09
C GLY A 33 -1.19 -2.67 5.26
N ASN A 34 -1.62 -3.85 5.71
CA ASN A 34 -0.73 -5.00 5.92
C ASN A 34 -0.73 -5.98 4.72
N THR A 35 -1.18 -5.50 3.56
CA THR A 35 -1.11 -6.20 2.26
C THR A 35 -0.03 -5.52 1.46
#